data_AF-A0A8H2ZY44-F1
#
_entry.id   AF-A0A8H2ZY44-F1
#
_cell.length_a   1.000
_cell.length_b   1.000
_cell.length_c   1.000
_cell.angle_alpha   90.00
_cell.angle_beta   90.00
_cell.angle_gamma   90.00
#
_symmetry.space_group_name_H-M   'P 1'
#
loop_
_entity.id
_entity.type
_entity.pdbx_description
1 polymer ?
#
loop_
_entity_poly.entity_id
_entity_poly.type
_entity_poly.pdbx_seq_one_letter_code
_entity_poly.pdbx_strand_id
1 'polypeptide(L)'
;MRKLGHGQSVIFAAPPEIDVQVRHACPNSLGRDAAISALDVLRWTLLQTCEDMRHHVSHWAQQGIEFDRRNQAEQQYEKTRVISALQKGWTTPESRSLEEMYGALSHEALRSKPTFTQRALDIPELRRSLDYLGIKRLENPSMDEEQEREVSHEVEQEQETQRPPKGMPAVHSVHPDIKRFVRTGILRTNTSGILPLFHSFCASNPQISSSWSRLLFASADFLKTLILYPTDQLSDYMRPVNWILSGPGDVRVVLSPHEVNELLPVIRKSSTIRLHIYAPRDSISMRSFSDLQFYSIPASLGRFEHPRPLSVPQLQLDLFAGQLYFSSYQDYAFLCASLGLFFSAKDASRGIEIGSDGFVKPEHRYRLVSRHPAYLDCKFKSTPIPALKDLIGRRRKGMKYLLTHIGRVLHARSMTPEDF
;
A
#
# COMPACT_ATOMS: atom_id res chain seq x y z
N MET A 1 -9.84 13.09 -16.59
CA MET A 1 -9.52 12.69 -17.97
C MET A 1 -8.65 13.77 -18.63
N ARG A 2 -7.39 13.50 -19.01
CA ARG A 2 -6.44 14.55 -19.50
C ARG A 2 -6.09 14.47 -21.00
N LYS A 3 -6.57 13.47 -21.76
CA LYS A 3 -6.27 13.28 -23.21
C LYS A 3 -7.50 12.96 -24.08
N LEU A 4 -8.68 13.41 -23.68
CA LEU A 4 -9.89 13.23 -24.51
C LEU A 4 -9.70 13.88 -25.89
N GLY A 5 -10.03 13.16 -26.96
CA GLY A 5 -9.85 13.63 -28.35
C GLY A 5 -8.43 13.47 -28.93
N HIS A 6 -7.44 13.05 -28.12
CA HIS A 6 -6.08 12.72 -28.58
C HIS A 6 -5.79 11.23 -28.36
N GLY A 7 -6.38 10.38 -29.20
CA GLY A 7 -6.26 8.91 -29.15
C GLY A 7 -7.17 8.20 -28.13
N GLN A 8 -8.01 8.95 -27.41
CA GLN A 8 -9.03 8.43 -26.48
C GLN A 8 -10.41 8.99 -26.86
N SER A 9 -11.42 8.12 -26.91
CA SER A 9 -12.82 8.46 -27.19
C SER A 9 -13.73 8.14 -26.00
N VAL A 10 -14.91 8.77 -25.96
CA VAL A 10 -15.95 8.51 -24.96
C VAL A 10 -17.18 7.98 -25.67
N ILE A 11 -17.79 6.95 -25.10
CA ILE A 11 -19.06 6.37 -25.52
C ILE A 11 -19.98 6.39 -24.29
N PHE A 12 -21.24 6.77 -24.51
CA PHE A 12 -22.28 6.74 -23.49
C PHE A 12 -23.11 5.48 -23.69
N ALA A 13 -23.31 4.72 -22.63
CA ALA A 13 -24.19 3.55 -22.61
C ALA A 13 -25.27 3.79 -21.56
N ALA A 14 -26.53 3.54 -21.92
CA ALA A 14 -27.68 3.76 -21.06
C ALA A 14 -28.71 2.64 -21.28
N PRO A 15 -29.46 2.23 -20.25
CA PRO A 15 -30.58 1.31 -20.40
C PRO A 15 -31.77 1.98 -21.13
N PRO A 16 -32.73 1.20 -21.68
CA PRO A 16 -33.81 1.73 -22.52
C PRO A 16 -34.64 2.84 -21.86
N GLU A 17 -34.83 2.78 -20.55
CA GLU A 17 -35.59 3.77 -19.80
C GLU A 17 -34.91 5.14 -19.81
N ILE A 18 -33.58 5.15 -19.66
CA ILE A 18 -32.78 6.37 -19.66
C ILE A 18 -32.63 6.91 -21.09
N ASP A 19 -32.50 6.05 -22.09
CA ASP A 19 -32.50 6.46 -23.50
C ASP A 19 -33.78 7.24 -23.87
N VAL A 20 -34.95 6.75 -23.44
CA VAL A 20 -36.23 7.45 -23.62
C VAL A 20 -36.23 8.83 -22.94
N GLN A 21 -35.76 8.90 -21.69
CA GLN A 21 -35.69 10.19 -20.98
C GLN A 21 -34.74 11.19 -21.65
N VAL A 22 -33.57 10.74 -22.14
CA VAL A 22 -32.61 11.60 -22.85
C VAL A 22 -33.23 12.19 -24.11
N ARG A 23 -34.00 11.40 -24.86
CA ARG A 23 -34.69 11.87 -26.07
C ARG A 23 -35.80 12.87 -25.77
N HIS A 24 -36.54 12.67 -24.67
CA HIS A 24 -37.58 13.60 -24.22
C HIS A 24 -37.03 14.91 -23.64
N ALA A 25 -35.82 14.88 -23.08
CA ALA A 25 -35.13 16.08 -22.59
C ALA A 25 -34.74 17.06 -23.71
N CYS A 26 -34.81 16.65 -24.98
CA CYS A 26 -34.50 17.49 -26.12
C CYS A 26 -35.67 18.43 -26.48
N PRO A 27 -35.43 19.72 -26.79
CA PRO A 27 -36.48 20.68 -27.13
C PRO A 27 -37.38 20.26 -28.31
N ASN A 28 -36.80 19.52 -29.26
CA ASN A 28 -37.49 19.02 -30.46
C ASN A 28 -37.64 17.49 -30.41
N SER A 29 -37.94 16.91 -29.23
CA SER A 29 -38.21 15.48 -28.97
C SER A 29 -37.68 14.53 -30.04
N LEU A 30 -36.50 13.95 -29.80
CA LEU A 30 -35.82 13.11 -30.79
C LEU A 30 -36.66 11.87 -31.11
N GLY A 31 -36.80 11.57 -32.41
CA GLY A 31 -37.45 10.34 -32.89
C GLY A 31 -36.68 9.09 -32.47
N ARG A 32 -37.32 7.92 -32.60
CA ARG A 32 -36.77 6.62 -32.15
C ARG A 32 -35.48 6.19 -32.88
N ASP A 33 -35.26 6.72 -34.08
CA ASP A 33 -34.09 6.40 -34.90
C ASP A 33 -33.10 7.59 -35.03
N ALA A 34 -33.36 8.70 -34.34
CA ALA A 34 -32.47 9.86 -34.37
C ALA A 34 -31.20 9.60 -33.57
N ALA A 35 -30.05 10.01 -34.10
CA ALA A 35 -28.76 9.86 -33.42
C ALA A 35 -28.68 10.76 -32.18
N ILE A 36 -28.34 10.16 -31.04
CA ILE A 36 -28.11 10.88 -29.77
C ILE A 36 -26.69 11.43 -29.76
N SER A 37 -26.55 12.72 -29.51
CA SER A 37 -25.26 13.40 -29.35
C SER A 37 -24.87 13.52 -27.87
N ALA A 38 -23.60 13.81 -27.60
CA ALA A 38 -23.14 14.09 -26.24
C ALA A 38 -23.86 15.30 -25.61
N LEU A 39 -24.34 16.25 -26.42
CA LEU A 39 -25.07 17.42 -25.94
C LEU A 39 -26.45 17.04 -25.37
N ASP A 40 -27.10 16.05 -25.97
CA ASP A 40 -28.42 15.57 -25.54
C ASP A 40 -28.32 14.88 -24.18
N VAL A 41 -27.27 14.06 -24.01
CA VAL A 41 -26.94 13.43 -22.72
C VAL A 41 -26.67 14.49 -21.66
N LEU A 42 -25.81 15.48 -21.95
CA LEU A 42 -25.50 16.55 -21.00
C LEU A 42 -26.73 17.37 -20.61
N ARG A 43 -27.62 17.66 -21.57
CA ARG A 43 -28.88 18.36 -21.28
C ARG A 43 -29.76 17.55 -20.34
N TRP A 44 -29.95 16.26 -20.62
CA TRP A 44 -30.70 15.38 -19.72
C TRP A 44 -30.07 15.33 -18.34
N THR A 45 -28.74 15.18 -18.23
CA THR A 45 -28.05 15.16 -16.94
C THR A 45 -28.29 16.45 -16.16
N LEU A 46 -28.19 17.62 -16.79
CA LEU A 46 -28.46 18.89 -16.13
C LEU A 46 -29.91 19.00 -15.65
N LEU A 47 -30.88 18.55 -16.45
CA LEU A 47 -32.29 18.54 -16.05
C LEU A 47 -32.54 17.58 -14.89
N GLN A 48 -31.95 16.38 -14.92
CA GLN A 48 -32.03 15.44 -13.79
C GLN A 48 -31.40 16.01 -12.54
N THR A 49 -30.25 16.69 -12.65
CA THR A 49 -29.66 17.39 -11.49
C THR A 49 -30.59 18.47 -10.96
N CYS A 50 -31.27 19.23 -11.82
CA CYS A 50 -32.25 20.21 -11.38
C CYS A 50 -33.47 19.57 -10.69
N GLU A 51 -34.02 18.48 -11.23
CA GLU A 51 -35.14 17.76 -10.61
C GLU A 51 -34.72 17.12 -9.28
N ASP A 52 -33.53 16.52 -9.23
CA ASP A 52 -32.93 15.96 -8.02
C ASP A 52 -32.75 17.03 -6.93
N MET A 53 -32.21 18.19 -7.30
CA MET A 53 -32.12 19.34 -6.38
C MET A 53 -33.50 19.79 -5.89
N ARG A 54 -34.51 19.83 -6.76
CA ARG A 54 -35.88 20.23 -6.38
C ARG A 54 -36.52 19.24 -5.41
N HIS A 55 -36.33 17.95 -5.64
CA HIS A 55 -36.81 16.89 -4.76
C HIS A 55 -36.17 17.02 -3.36
N HIS A 56 -34.84 17.22 -3.31
CA HIS A 56 -34.10 17.35 -2.05
C HIS A 56 -34.31 18.68 -1.29
N VAL A 57 -34.99 19.67 -1.86
CA VAL A 57 -35.33 20.91 -1.14
C VAL A 57 -36.18 20.62 0.10
N SER A 58 -37.03 19.60 0.06
CA SER A 58 -37.83 19.18 1.22
C SER A 58 -36.95 18.77 2.41
N HIS A 59 -35.85 18.05 2.16
CA HIS A 59 -34.87 17.69 3.20
C HIS A 59 -34.11 18.92 3.73
N TRP A 60 -33.67 19.81 2.84
CA TRP A 60 -33.03 21.06 3.23
C TRP A 60 -33.96 21.92 4.11
N ALA A 61 -35.25 22.02 3.76
CA ALA A 61 -36.23 22.74 4.55
C ALA A 61 -36.44 22.10 5.93
N GLN A 62 -36.48 20.76 6.00
CA GLN A 62 -36.56 20.03 7.27
C GLN A 62 -35.33 20.29 8.15
N GLN A 63 -34.12 20.33 7.59
CA GLN A 63 -32.91 20.72 8.31
C GLN A 63 -33.02 22.13 8.88
N GLY A 64 -33.56 23.08 8.10
CA GLY A 64 -33.78 24.44 8.55
C GLY A 64 -34.80 24.54 9.69
N ILE A 65 -35.89 23.79 9.63
CA ILE A 65 -36.88 23.70 10.71
C ILE A 65 -36.25 23.15 12.00
N GLU A 66 -35.45 22.09 11.90
CA GLU A 66 -34.76 21.51 13.05
C GLU A 66 -33.70 22.46 13.62
N PHE A 67 -33.00 23.18 12.76
CA PHE A 67 -32.04 24.21 13.19
C PHE A 67 -32.74 25.33 13.96
N ASP A 68 -33.84 25.87 13.43
CA ASP A 68 -34.61 26.92 14.10
C ASP A 68 -35.14 26.46 15.46
N ARG A 69 -35.68 25.23 15.54
CA ARG A 69 -36.11 24.61 16.80
C ARG A 69 -34.98 24.54 17.83
N ARG A 70 -33.78 24.10 17.42
CA ARG A 70 -32.61 24.00 18.32
C ARG A 70 -32.12 25.38 18.77
N ASN A 71 -32.10 26.35 17.86
CA ASN A 71 -31.70 27.73 18.13
C ASN A 71 -32.67 28.41 19.11
N GLN A 72 -33.99 28.22 18.95
CA GLN A 72 -34.97 28.71 19.91
C GLN A 72 -34.78 28.10 21.31
N ALA A 73 -34.48 26.79 21.37
CA ALA A 73 -34.19 26.11 22.64
C ALA A 73 -32.90 26.63 23.30
N GLU A 74 -31.87 26.95 22.51
CA GLU A 74 -30.64 27.56 22.99
C GLU A 74 -30.89 28.97 23.54
N GLN A 75 -31.62 29.83 22.81
CA GLN A 75 -32.01 31.16 23.29
C GLN A 75 -32.86 31.11 24.57
N GLN A 76 -33.75 30.12 24.67
CA GLN A 76 -34.53 29.90 25.90
C GLN A 76 -33.64 29.45 27.05
N TYR A 77 -32.67 28.57 26.79
CA TYR A 77 -31.69 28.15 27.78
C TYR A 77 -30.81 29.31 28.24
N GLU A 78 -30.34 30.19 27.36
CA GLU A 78 -29.55 31.36 27.73
C GLU A 78 -30.29 32.27 28.73
N LYS A 79 -31.61 32.42 28.55
CA LYS A 79 -32.48 33.23 29.42
C LYS A 79 -32.83 32.53 30.73
N THR A 80 -33.16 31.24 30.68
CA THR A 80 -33.74 30.50 31.82
C THR A 80 -32.72 29.67 32.60
N ARG A 81 -31.60 29.32 31.97
CA ARG A 81 -30.58 28.36 32.46
C ARG A 81 -31.13 26.96 32.79
N VAL A 82 -32.29 26.61 32.25
CA VAL A 82 -32.95 25.32 32.46
C VAL A 82 -32.53 24.31 31.38
N ILE A 83 -31.73 23.31 31.77
CA ILE A 83 -31.19 22.29 30.85
C ILE A 83 -32.30 21.47 30.16
N SER A 84 -33.43 21.23 30.83
CA SER A 84 -34.53 20.44 30.24
C SER A 84 -35.15 21.09 29.00
N ALA A 85 -35.11 22.43 28.89
CA ALA A 85 -35.55 23.14 27.69
C ALA A 85 -34.62 22.85 26.50
N LEU A 86 -33.30 22.85 26.75
CA LEU A 86 -32.29 22.50 25.76
C LEU A 86 -32.44 21.03 25.32
N GLN A 87 -32.56 20.11 26.28
CA GLN A 87 -32.72 18.68 26.00
C GLN A 87 -33.94 18.42 25.13
N LYS A 88 -35.10 19.01 25.45
CA LYS A 88 -36.32 18.85 24.66
C LYS A 88 -36.19 19.43 23.23
N GLY A 89 -35.45 20.52 23.07
CA GLY A 89 -35.22 21.17 21.78
C GLY A 89 -34.15 20.52 20.90
N TRP A 90 -33.27 19.71 21.49
CA TRP A 90 -32.16 19.07 20.77
C TRP A 90 -32.38 17.59 20.50
N THR A 91 -33.17 16.91 21.32
CA THR A 91 -33.52 15.51 21.07
C THR A 91 -34.61 15.41 20.00
N THR A 92 -34.56 14.29 19.27
CA THR A 92 -35.57 13.89 18.29
C THR A 92 -35.87 12.42 18.56
N PRO A 93 -37.13 11.95 18.48
CA PRO A 93 -37.45 10.53 18.61
C PRO A 93 -36.65 9.69 17.62
N GLU A 94 -36.01 8.62 18.10
CA GLU A 94 -35.19 7.74 17.29
C GLU A 94 -36.03 6.84 16.36
N SER A 95 -37.25 6.52 16.77
CA SER A 95 -38.20 5.67 16.03
C SER A 95 -39.59 6.29 16.03
N ARG A 96 -40.36 6.01 14.98
CA ARG A 96 -41.79 6.32 14.86
C ARG A 96 -42.57 5.01 14.75
N SER A 97 -43.85 5.00 15.13
CA SER A 97 -44.68 3.80 14.93
C SER A 97 -45.14 3.67 13.47
N LEU A 98 -45.51 2.45 13.04
CA LEU A 98 -46.04 2.23 11.69
C LEU A 98 -47.35 2.99 11.46
N GLU A 99 -48.18 3.14 12.50
CA GLU A 99 -49.41 3.94 12.43
C GLU A 99 -49.13 5.44 12.29
N GLU A 100 -48.02 5.93 12.85
CA GLU A 100 -47.59 7.33 12.65
C GLU A 100 -47.02 7.58 11.25
N MET A 101 -46.36 6.58 10.66
CA MET A 101 -45.77 6.67 9.32
C MET A 101 -46.78 6.44 8.20
N TYR A 102 -47.64 5.42 8.34
CA TYR A 102 -48.53 4.94 7.28
C TYR A 102 -50.03 4.95 7.66
N GLY A 103 -50.37 5.26 8.90
CA GLY A 103 -51.75 5.25 9.36
C GLY A 103 -52.60 6.33 8.70
N ALA A 104 -53.82 5.98 8.31
CA ALA A 104 -54.79 6.94 7.82
C ALA A 104 -55.22 7.87 8.96
N LEU A 105 -54.73 9.12 8.93
CA LEU A 105 -55.13 10.13 9.91
C LEU A 105 -56.63 10.44 9.77
N SER A 106 -57.33 10.52 10.90
CA SER A 106 -58.72 11.01 10.94
C SER A 106 -58.80 12.42 10.35
N HIS A 107 -59.89 12.74 9.64
CA HIS A 107 -60.13 14.05 9.02
C HIS A 107 -60.03 15.22 10.02
N GLU A 108 -60.28 14.98 11.31
CA GLU A 108 -60.15 15.98 12.38
C GLU A 108 -58.68 16.26 12.77
N ALA A 109 -57.81 15.25 12.70
CA ALA A 109 -56.37 15.38 12.99
C ALA A 109 -55.60 16.06 11.85
N LEU A 110 -56.06 15.93 10.60
CA LEU A 110 -55.48 16.60 9.44
C LEU A 110 -55.77 18.11 9.40
N ARG A 111 -56.84 18.57 10.04
CA ARG A 111 -57.21 20.00 10.08
C ARG A 111 -56.48 20.79 11.16
N SER A 112 -55.98 20.12 12.20
CA SER A 112 -55.36 20.76 13.37
C SER A 112 -53.83 20.82 13.31
N LYS A 113 -53.19 19.95 12.53
CA LYS A 113 -51.72 19.94 12.40
C LYS A 113 -51.26 20.86 11.25
N PRO A 114 -50.30 21.77 11.48
CA PRO A 114 -49.72 22.54 10.40
C PRO A 114 -49.01 21.61 9.43
N THR A 115 -49.29 21.80 8.14
CA THR A 115 -48.61 21.05 7.07
C THR A 115 -47.11 21.32 7.09
N PHE A 116 -46.31 20.40 6.55
CA PHE A 116 -44.85 20.58 6.45
C PHE A 116 -44.48 21.88 5.74
N THR A 117 -45.19 22.21 4.66
CA THR A 117 -45.01 23.49 3.93
C THR A 117 -45.30 24.69 4.83
N GLN A 118 -46.36 24.67 5.63
CA GLN A 118 -46.66 25.78 6.56
C GLN A 118 -45.55 25.95 7.60
N ARG A 119 -45.08 24.86 8.23
CA ARG A 119 -43.98 24.93 9.20
C ARG A 119 -42.72 25.55 8.62
N ALA A 120 -42.39 25.26 7.37
CA ALA A 120 -41.24 25.87 6.69
C ALA A 120 -41.48 27.36 6.39
N LEU A 121 -42.69 27.74 5.95
CA LEU A 121 -43.03 29.11 5.59
C LEU A 121 -43.19 30.05 6.80
N ASP A 122 -43.42 29.50 7.99
CA ASP A 122 -43.46 30.26 9.25
C ASP A 122 -42.07 30.78 9.66
N ILE A 123 -41.00 30.20 9.12
CA ILE A 123 -39.62 30.63 9.34
C ILE A 123 -39.22 31.65 8.24
N PRO A 124 -38.96 32.93 8.58
CA PRO A 124 -38.74 33.99 7.58
C PRO A 124 -37.57 33.73 6.63
N GLU A 125 -36.48 33.14 7.11
CA GLU A 125 -35.28 32.80 6.34
C GLU A 125 -35.55 31.70 5.31
N LEU A 126 -36.28 30.66 5.73
CA LEU A 126 -36.69 29.57 4.84
C LEU A 126 -37.68 30.05 3.81
N ARG A 127 -38.68 30.85 4.22
CA ARG A 127 -39.66 31.44 3.32
C ARG A 127 -38.99 32.24 2.19
N ARG A 128 -38.09 33.16 2.54
CA ARG A 128 -37.35 33.97 1.55
C ARG A 128 -36.58 33.10 0.54
N SER A 129 -35.95 32.04 1.04
CA SER A 129 -35.15 31.14 0.22
C SER A 129 -36.03 30.26 -0.69
N LEU A 130 -37.16 29.76 -0.18
CA LEU A 130 -38.14 29.00 -0.96
C LEU A 130 -38.80 29.85 -2.06
N ASP A 131 -39.13 31.11 -1.73
CA ASP A 131 -39.67 32.07 -2.71
C ASP A 131 -38.63 32.35 -3.81
N TYR A 132 -37.36 32.52 -3.47
CA TYR A 132 -36.26 32.68 -4.43
C TYR A 132 -36.11 31.46 -5.35
N LEU A 133 -36.27 30.25 -4.82
CA LEU A 133 -36.24 29.00 -5.59
C LEU A 133 -37.55 28.74 -6.37
N GLY A 134 -38.58 29.56 -6.17
CA GLY A 134 -39.89 29.39 -6.81
C GLY A 134 -40.69 28.20 -6.29
N ILE A 135 -40.43 27.73 -5.07
CA ILE A 135 -41.01 26.52 -4.49
C ILE A 135 -42.18 26.89 -3.59
N LYS A 136 -43.39 26.52 -4.01
CA LYS A 136 -44.65 26.85 -3.31
C LYS A 136 -45.20 25.73 -2.44
N ARG A 137 -44.75 24.50 -2.69
CA ARG A 137 -45.18 23.29 -1.98
C ARG A 137 -43.95 22.43 -1.76
N LEU A 138 -43.84 21.91 -0.54
CA LEU A 138 -42.83 20.93 -0.17
C LEU A 138 -43.50 19.57 -0.03
N GLU A 139 -42.85 18.57 -0.58
CA GLU A 139 -43.21 17.17 -0.34
C GLU A 139 -42.79 16.79 1.09
N ASN A 140 -43.45 15.79 1.67
CA ASN A 140 -43.10 15.36 3.02
C ASN A 140 -41.86 14.45 2.95
N PRO A 141 -40.70 14.87 3.51
CA PRO A 141 -39.45 14.09 3.40
C PRO A 141 -39.49 12.78 4.20
N SER A 142 -40.52 12.56 5.02
CA SER A 142 -40.62 11.35 5.86
C SER A 142 -40.78 10.05 5.07
N MET A 143 -41.23 10.11 3.82
CA MET A 143 -41.35 8.92 2.95
C MET A 143 -40.00 8.56 2.31
N ASP A 144 -39.16 9.57 2.05
CA ASP A 144 -37.81 9.39 1.48
C ASP A 144 -36.80 8.97 2.57
N GLU A 145 -37.09 9.27 3.85
CA GLU A 145 -36.35 8.74 5.03
C GLU A 145 -36.29 7.19 5.07
N GLU A 146 -37.22 6.49 4.41
CA GLU A 146 -37.22 5.01 4.33
C GLU A 146 -36.17 4.43 3.38
N GLN A 147 -35.61 5.25 2.47
CA GLN A 147 -34.72 4.76 1.44
C GLN A 147 -33.22 4.96 1.71
N GLU A 148 -32.83 5.81 2.66
CA GLU A 148 -31.41 6.02 2.95
C GLU A 148 -31.10 6.06 4.44
N ARG A 149 -30.94 4.87 5.02
CA ARG A 149 -30.14 4.70 6.24
C ARG A 149 -29.31 3.43 6.13
N GLU A 150 -28.45 3.36 5.12
CA GLU A 150 -27.22 2.59 5.28
C GLU A 150 -26.37 3.31 6.33
N VAL A 151 -26.53 2.91 7.60
CA VAL A 151 -25.51 3.23 8.62
C VAL A 151 -24.30 2.37 8.26
N SER A 152 -23.50 2.84 7.30
CA SER A 152 -22.14 2.38 7.14
C SER A 152 -21.44 2.72 8.45
N HIS A 153 -21.29 1.74 9.34
CA HIS A 153 -20.36 1.82 10.46
C HIS A 153 -18.97 1.95 9.87
N GLU A 154 -18.58 3.17 9.51
CA GLU A 154 -17.20 3.53 9.22
C GLU A 154 -16.45 3.46 10.55
N VAL A 155 -16.00 2.26 10.90
CA VAL A 155 -15.00 2.08 11.94
C VAL A 155 -13.70 2.64 11.36
N GLU A 156 -13.49 3.94 11.54
CA GLU A 156 -12.24 4.60 11.20
C GLU A 156 -11.19 4.13 12.21
N GLN A 157 -10.51 3.02 11.89
CA GLN A 157 -9.33 2.58 12.64
C GLN A 157 -8.17 3.52 12.31
N GLU A 158 -8.03 4.58 13.10
CA GLU A 158 -6.83 5.42 13.06
C GLU A 158 -5.63 4.62 13.58
N GLN A 159 -4.78 4.16 12.66
CA GLN A 159 -3.54 3.50 13.01
C GLN A 159 -2.49 4.56 13.41
N GLU A 160 -2.33 4.79 14.71
CA GLU A 160 -1.19 5.57 15.22
C GLU A 160 0.12 4.81 14.94
N THR A 161 0.89 5.31 13.98
CA THR A 161 2.18 4.71 13.62
C THR A 161 3.26 5.22 14.58
N GLN A 162 3.57 4.44 15.62
CA GLN A 162 4.70 4.73 16.50
C GLN A 162 6.02 4.54 15.74
N ARG A 163 6.66 5.64 15.36
CA ARG A 163 7.97 5.63 14.70
C ARG A 163 9.08 5.43 15.74
N PRO A 164 10.21 4.81 15.36
CA PRO A 164 11.40 4.80 16.20
C PRO A 164 11.79 6.24 16.61
N PRO A 165 12.35 6.44 17.82
CA PRO A 165 12.73 7.75 18.31
C PRO A 165 13.72 8.46 17.38
N LYS A 166 13.81 9.79 17.41
CA LYS A 166 14.80 10.50 16.59
C LYS A 166 16.21 10.20 17.11
N GLY A 167 17.05 9.55 16.30
CA GLY A 167 18.46 9.29 16.60
C GLY A 167 19.40 10.37 16.05
N MET A 168 20.58 10.50 16.66
CA MET A 168 21.65 11.38 16.15
C MET A 168 22.36 10.72 14.95
N PRO A 169 22.35 11.34 13.75
CA PRO A 169 22.94 10.76 12.55
C PRO A 169 24.47 10.63 12.67
N ALA A 170 25.02 9.54 12.14
CA ALA A 170 26.47 9.38 12.05
C ALA A 170 27.09 10.40 11.08
N VAL A 171 28.34 10.79 11.33
CA VAL A 171 29.11 11.60 10.38
C VAL A 171 29.54 10.70 9.23
N HIS A 172 29.13 11.06 8.01
CA HIS A 172 29.42 10.27 6.83
C HIS A 172 30.78 10.61 6.23
N SER A 173 31.50 9.58 5.81
CA SER A 173 32.80 9.73 5.15
C SER A 173 33.11 8.53 4.27
N VAL A 174 33.89 8.76 3.21
CA VAL A 174 34.34 7.68 2.34
C VAL A 174 35.61 7.04 2.88
N HIS A 175 35.52 5.77 3.28
CA HIS A 175 36.67 5.02 3.79
C HIS A 175 37.75 4.84 2.71
N PRO A 176 39.06 4.93 3.05
CA PRO A 176 40.16 4.70 2.10
C PRO A 176 40.09 3.36 1.35
N ASP A 177 39.60 2.30 2.00
CA ASP A 177 39.45 0.98 1.37
C ASP A 177 38.39 0.98 0.26
N ILE A 178 37.30 1.74 0.42
CA ILE A 178 36.28 1.90 -0.62
C ILE A 178 36.89 2.69 -1.80
N LYS A 179 37.63 3.78 -1.52
CA LYS A 179 38.34 4.53 -2.57
C LYS A 179 39.29 3.64 -3.35
N ARG A 180 40.03 2.77 -2.66
CA ARG A 180 40.93 1.80 -3.28
C ARG A 180 40.18 0.79 -4.12
N PHE A 181 39.12 0.18 -3.58
CA PHE A 181 38.30 -0.79 -4.31
C PHE A 181 37.72 -0.20 -5.60
N VAL A 182 37.19 1.03 -5.53
CA VAL A 182 36.66 1.74 -6.71
C VAL A 182 37.75 2.00 -7.77
N ARG A 183 38.99 2.29 -7.34
CA ARG A 183 40.11 2.56 -8.25
C ARG A 183 40.73 1.30 -8.85
N THR A 184 40.89 0.24 -8.06
CA THR A 184 41.68 -0.94 -8.47
C THR A 184 40.82 -2.16 -8.77
N GLY A 185 39.56 -2.19 -8.35
CA GLY A 185 38.69 -3.37 -8.42
C GLY A 185 39.08 -4.50 -7.45
N ILE A 186 40.06 -4.30 -6.57
CA ILE A 186 40.59 -5.34 -5.69
C ILE A 186 39.97 -5.18 -4.31
N LEU A 187 39.23 -6.20 -3.87
CA LEU A 187 38.60 -6.23 -2.55
C LEU A 187 39.57 -6.75 -1.48
N ARG A 188 39.64 -6.06 -0.33
CA ARG A 188 40.39 -6.53 0.85
C ARG A 188 39.41 -6.83 2.00
N THR A 189 39.20 -8.11 2.27
CA THR A 189 38.13 -8.61 3.15
C THR A 189 38.40 -8.51 4.65
N ASN A 190 39.60 -8.09 5.07
CA ASN A 190 40.00 -7.95 6.48
C ASN A 190 40.24 -6.48 6.86
N THR A 191 39.43 -5.58 6.32
CA THR A 191 39.58 -4.13 6.53
C THR A 191 38.37 -3.55 7.25
N SER A 192 38.58 -2.48 8.02
CA SER A 192 37.51 -1.82 8.79
C SER A 192 36.46 -1.14 7.90
N GLY A 193 36.82 -0.79 6.66
CA GLY A 193 35.94 -0.05 5.74
C GLY A 193 34.96 -0.91 4.94
N ILE A 194 35.24 -2.20 4.78
CA ILE A 194 34.44 -3.13 3.98
C ILE A 194 34.12 -4.35 4.82
N LEU A 195 32.85 -4.51 5.15
CA LEU A 195 32.37 -5.58 6.02
C LEU A 195 31.48 -6.53 5.22
N PRO A 196 31.34 -7.80 5.63
CA PRO A 196 30.33 -8.70 5.05
C PRO A 196 28.93 -8.06 5.12
N LEU A 197 28.09 -8.27 4.10
CA LEU A 197 26.76 -7.64 4.04
C LEU A 197 25.90 -8.00 5.27
N PHE A 198 26.03 -9.24 5.72
CA PHE A 198 25.31 -9.79 6.87
C PHE A 198 26.04 -9.56 8.22
N HIS A 199 27.01 -8.65 8.27
CA HIS A 199 27.76 -8.31 9.49
C HIS A 199 26.84 -7.87 10.65
N SER A 200 25.71 -7.24 10.36
CA SER A 200 24.70 -6.83 11.36
C SER A 200 24.07 -7.99 12.14
N PHE A 201 24.35 -9.25 11.78
CA PHE A 201 23.96 -10.43 12.55
C PHE A 201 25.02 -10.89 13.55
N CYS A 202 26.24 -10.36 13.52
CA CYS A 202 27.37 -10.89 14.31
C CYS A 202 27.10 -10.90 15.82
N ALA A 203 26.50 -9.84 16.37
CA ALA A 203 26.25 -9.75 17.81
C ALA A 203 25.15 -10.71 18.28
N SER A 204 24.06 -10.83 17.53
CA SER A 204 22.91 -11.66 17.94
C SER A 204 23.03 -13.12 17.48
N ASN A 205 23.66 -13.37 16.32
CA ASN A 205 23.68 -14.66 15.63
C ASN A 205 25.00 -14.88 14.86
N PRO A 206 26.15 -15.05 15.54
CA PRO A 206 27.46 -15.13 14.90
C PRO A 206 27.60 -16.34 13.95
N GLN A 207 26.95 -17.46 14.26
CA GLN A 207 26.96 -18.66 13.41
C GLN A 207 26.24 -18.42 12.07
N ILE A 208 25.15 -17.65 12.08
CA ILE A 208 24.37 -17.31 10.88
C ILE A 208 25.16 -16.32 10.03
N SER A 209 25.78 -15.31 10.64
CA SER A 209 26.58 -14.28 9.95
C SER A 209 27.67 -14.88 9.03
N SER A 210 28.34 -15.95 9.47
CA SER A 210 29.41 -16.62 8.70
C SER A 210 28.90 -17.58 7.61
N SER A 211 27.61 -17.90 7.58
CA SER A 211 27.01 -18.89 6.67
C SER A 211 26.59 -18.31 5.32
N TRP A 212 26.54 -16.98 5.19
CA TRP A 212 26.14 -16.27 3.97
C TRP A 212 27.22 -16.32 2.87
N SER A 213 26.86 -15.88 1.67
CA SER A 213 27.78 -15.77 0.54
C SER A 213 28.98 -14.87 0.90
N ARG A 214 30.19 -15.33 0.55
CA ARG A 214 31.44 -14.59 0.72
C ARG A 214 31.67 -13.54 -0.38
N LEU A 215 30.69 -13.34 -1.25
CA LEU A 215 30.71 -12.36 -2.34
C LEU A 215 29.92 -11.09 -2.00
N LEU A 216 29.26 -11.03 -0.84
CA LEU A 216 28.38 -9.93 -0.46
C LEU A 216 29.00 -9.11 0.66
N PHE A 217 29.17 -7.82 0.39
CA PHE A 217 29.79 -6.85 1.28
C PHE A 217 28.97 -5.56 1.37
N ALA A 218 29.26 -4.77 2.39
CA ALA A 218 28.77 -3.42 2.55
C ALA A 218 29.91 -2.52 3.05
N SER A 219 29.84 -1.23 2.74
CA SER A 219 30.72 -0.26 3.36
C SER A 219 30.36 -0.06 4.84
N ALA A 220 31.35 0.31 5.64
CA ALA A 220 31.12 0.69 7.03
C ALA A 220 30.17 1.89 7.14
N ASP A 221 30.22 2.84 6.20
CA ASP A 221 29.33 4.01 6.16
C ASP A 221 27.88 3.64 5.82
N PHE A 222 27.65 2.62 4.99
CA PHE A 222 26.31 2.09 4.73
C PHE A 222 25.71 1.47 6.00
N LEU A 223 26.49 0.68 6.72
CA LEU A 223 26.04 0.00 7.95
C LEU A 223 25.88 0.97 9.13
N LYS A 224 26.69 2.03 9.21
CA LYS A 224 26.66 3.00 10.31
C LYS A 224 25.72 4.18 10.01
N THR A 225 24.50 4.09 10.50
CA THR A 225 23.48 5.14 10.32
C THR A 225 23.43 6.17 11.45
N LEU A 226 23.66 5.73 12.69
CA LEU A 226 23.58 6.55 13.90
C LEU A 226 24.88 6.46 14.70
N ILE A 227 25.19 7.50 15.48
CA ILE A 227 26.45 7.58 16.24
C ILE A 227 26.58 6.46 17.28
N LEU A 228 25.50 6.22 18.03
CA LEU A 228 25.49 5.32 19.19
C LEU A 228 25.09 3.86 18.84
N TYR A 229 24.76 3.59 17.58
CA TYR A 229 24.33 2.25 17.18
C TYR A 229 25.51 1.47 16.60
N PRO A 230 25.74 0.23 17.07
CA PRO A 230 26.82 -0.57 16.56
C PRO A 230 26.46 -1.17 15.19
N THR A 231 27.48 -1.43 14.36
CA THR A 231 27.31 -1.94 12.99
C THR A 231 27.12 -3.45 12.92
N ASP A 232 27.31 -4.16 14.03
CA ASP A 232 27.20 -5.62 14.18
C ASP A 232 25.82 -6.09 14.67
N GLN A 233 24.87 -5.14 14.79
CA GLN A 233 23.49 -5.38 15.17
C GLN A 233 22.52 -4.85 14.11
N LEU A 234 21.38 -5.53 13.94
CA LEU A 234 20.28 -5.02 13.14
C LEU A 234 19.61 -3.82 13.83
N SER A 235 19.15 -2.87 13.02
CA SER A 235 18.62 -1.60 13.50
C SER A 235 17.38 -1.19 12.70
N ASP A 236 16.46 -0.47 13.33
CA ASP A 236 15.28 0.07 12.63
C ASP A 236 15.63 1.23 11.67
N TYR A 237 16.85 1.75 11.80
CA TYR A 237 17.40 2.83 10.96
C TYR A 237 18.26 2.32 9.80
N MET A 238 18.16 1.03 9.45
CA MET A 238 18.87 0.46 8.30
C MET A 238 18.57 1.22 7.01
N ARG A 239 19.62 1.54 6.24
CA ARG A 239 19.48 2.22 4.94
C ARG A 239 18.85 1.30 3.90
N PRO A 240 17.98 1.81 3.02
CA PRO A 240 17.56 1.03 1.86
C PRO A 240 18.78 0.68 1.01
N VAL A 241 18.81 -0.54 0.50
CA VAL A 241 19.83 -0.98 -0.46
C VAL A 241 19.42 -0.40 -1.80
N ASN A 242 20.10 0.66 -2.24
CA ASN A 242 19.81 1.32 -3.52
C ASN A 242 21.00 1.31 -4.48
N TRP A 243 22.21 1.18 -3.93
CA TRP A 243 23.46 1.37 -4.64
C TRP A 243 24.36 0.17 -4.44
N ILE A 244 24.59 -0.58 -5.52
CA ILE A 244 25.39 -1.80 -5.49
C ILE A 244 26.56 -1.63 -6.45
N LEU A 245 27.80 -1.74 -5.96
CA LEU A 245 28.97 -1.90 -6.81
C LEU A 245 29.19 -3.38 -7.11
N SER A 246 29.25 -3.76 -8.39
CA SER A 246 29.80 -5.05 -8.81
C SER A 246 31.27 -4.90 -9.19
N GLY A 247 32.11 -5.82 -8.72
CA GLY A 247 33.51 -5.93 -9.11
C GLY A 247 33.87 -7.29 -9.70
N PRO A 248 35.17 -7.53 -9.96
CA PRO A 248 35.67 -8.82 -10.43
C PRO A 248 35.24 -9.97 -9.52
N GLY A 249 34.92 -11.13 -10.11
CA GLY A 249 34.52 -12.33 -9.38
C GLY A 249 33.09 -12.30 -8.81
N ASP A 250 32.17 -11.51 -9.41
CA ASP A 250 30.78 -11.33 -8.96
C ASP A 250 30.68 -10.83 -7.51
N VAL A 251 31.71 -10.12 -7.05
CA VAL A 251 31.72 -9.43 -5.76
C VAL A 251 30.77 -8.25 -5.81
N ARG A 252 29.95 -8.10 -4.77
CA ARG A 252 28.97 -7.03 -4.64
C ARG A 252 29.18 -6.28 -3.35
N VAL A 253 29.28 -4.96 -3.44
CA VAL A 253 29.48 -4.06 -2.30
C VAL A 253 28.34 -3.05 -2.28
N VAL A 254 27.54 -3.07 -1.21
CA VAL A 254 26.50 -2.07 -0.99
C VAL A 254 27.13 -0.80 -0.42
N LEU A 255 26.84 0.34 -1.05
CA LEU A 255 27.35 1.64 -0.63
C LEU A 255 26.27 2.56 -0.09
N SER A 256 26.70 3.53 0.69
CA SER A 256 25.85 4.61 1.16
C SER A 256 25.63 5.68 0.07
N PRO A 257 24.50 6.42 0.09
CA PRO A 257 24.28 7.51 -0.86
C PRO A 257 25.38 8.58 -0.83
N HIS A 258 25.95 8.86 0.36
CA HIS A 258 27.03 9.83 0.52
C HIS A 258 28.28 9.35 -0.22
N GLU A 259 28.67 8.09 -0.02
CA GLU A 259 29.86 7.54 -0.69
C GLU A 259 29.70 7.50 -2.20
N VAL A 260 28.52 7.10 -2.68
CA VAL A 260 28.23 7.06 -4.12
C VAL A 260 28.33 8.45 -4.73
N ASN A 261 27.80 9.48 -4.06
CA ASN A 261 27.88 10.86 -4.54
C ASN A 261 29.34 11.34 -4.68
N GLU A 262 30.18 11.08 -3.68
CA GLU A 262 31.61 11.44 -3.76
C GLU A 262 32.39 10.65 -4.81
N LEU A 263 32.09 9.36 -4.96
CA LEU A 263 32.85 8.44 -5.80
C LEU A 263 32.37 8.39 -7.25
N LEU A 264 31.20 8.95 -7.56
CA LEU A 264 30.59 8.89 -8.88
C LEU A 264 31.52 9.32 -10.02
N PRO A 265 32.34 10.40 -9.90
CA PRO A 265 33.27 10.80 -10.95
C PRO A 265 34.34 9.74 -11.25
N VAL A 266 34.77 8.99 -10.23
CA VAL A 266 35.78 7.92 -10.36
C VAL A 266 35.13 6.66 -10.91
N ILE A 267 33.96 6.29 -10.40
CA ILE A 267 33.17 5.14 -10.88
C ILE A 267 32.89 5.25 -12.38
N ARG A 268 32.48 6.43 -12.86
CA ARG A 268 32.21 6.70 -14.29
C ARG A 268 33.40 6.43 -15.21
N LYS A 269 34.63 6.49 -14.69
CA LYS A 269 35.87 6.28 -15.45
C LYS A 269 36.44 4.87 -15.28
N SER A 270 35.85 4.05 -14.40
CA SER A 270 36.37 2.72 -14.10
C SER A 270 36.00 1.71 -15.17
N SER A 271 36.92 0.81 -15.49
CA SER A 271 36.68 -0.35 -16.36
C SER A 271 36.51 -1.66 -15.58
N THR A 272 36.79 -1.66 -14.27
CA THR A 272 36.81 -2.87 -13.44
C THR A 272 35.59 -3.02 -12.55
N ILE A 273 34.94 -1.91 -12.22
CA ILE A 273 33.76 -1.90 -11.36
C ILE A 273 32.59 -1.21 -12.05
N ARG A 274 31.38 -1.54 -11.60
CA ARG A 274 30.15 -0.94 -12.10
C ARG A 274 29.20 -0.69 -10.94
N LEU A 275 28.61 0.49 -10.92
CA LEU A 275 27.54 0.89 -10.02
C LEU A 275 26.20 0.54 -10.64
N HIS A 276 25.33 -0.06 -9.85
CA HIS A 276 23.97 -0.44 -10.22
C HIS A 276 22.96 0.28 -9.35
N ILE A 277 21.91 0.78 -9.99
CA ILE A 277 20.71 1.26 -9.29
C ILE A 277 19.82 0.06 -9.04
N TYR A 278 19.42 -0.10 -7.79
CA TYR A 278 18.66 -1.25 -7.33
C TYR A 278 17.52 -0.80 -6.41
N ALA A 279 16.44 -1.59 -6.40
CA ALA A 279 15.37 -1.50 -5.42
C ALA A 279 14.80 -2.91 -5.19
N PRO A 280 14.52 -3.30 -3.93
CA PRO A 280 13.92 -4.59 -3.64
C PRO A 280 12.48 -4.66 -4.17
N ARG A 281 12.06 -5.81 -4.69
CA ARG A 281 10.69 -6.02 -5.18
C ARG A 281 9.71 -6.21 -4.02
N ASP A 282 9.00 -5.14 -3.66
CA ASP A 282 8.06 -5.11 -2.53
C ASP A 282 6.59 -5.34 -2.91
N SER A 283 6.28 -5.31 -4.21
CA SER A 283 4.97 -5.61 -4.80
C SER A 283 5.12 -6.59 -5.97
N ILE A 284 4.11 -7.44 -6.18
CA ILE A 284 4.06 -8.36 -7.31
C ILE A 284 4.02 -7.62 -8.66
N SER A 285 3.41 -6.43 -8.72
CA SER A 285 3.35 -5.61 -9.94
C SER A 285 4.64 -4.84 -10.24
N MET A 286 5.57 -4.78 -9.28
CA MET A 286 6.84 -4.07 -9.44
C MET A 286 7.78 -4.89 -10.34
N ARG A 287 8.47 -4.20 -11.26
CA ARG A 287 9.55 -4.79 -12.06
C ARG A 287 10.68 -5.27 -11.14
N SER A 288 11.28 -6.42 -11.44
CA SER A 288 12.47 -6.87 -10.71
C SER A 288 13.70 -6.05 -11.12
N PHE A 289 14.52 -5.70 -10.12
CA PHE A 289 15.85 -5.07 -10.28
C PHE A 289 16.97 -6.06 -9.93
N SER A 290 16.64 -7.32 -9.67
CA SER A 290 17.57 -8.35 -9.20
C SER A 290 18.62 -8.71 -10.23
N ASP A 291 18.37 -8.49 -11.52
CA ASP A 291 19.36 -8.73 -12.58
C ASP A 291 20.50 -7.69 -12.60
N LEU A 292 20.35 -6.58 -11.85
CA LEU A 292 21.25 -5.42 -11.85
C LEU A 292 21.45 -4.81 -13.24
N GLN A 293 20.51 -5.01 -14.17
CA GLN A 293 20.59 -4.49 -15.53
C GLN A 293 19.74 -3.23 -15.76
N PHE A 294 18.88 -2.88 -14.80
CA PHE A 294 17.97 -1.74 -14.93
C PHE A 294 18.70 -0.43 -15.29
N TYR A 295 19.73 -0.08 -14.53
CA TYR A 295 20.57 1.08 -14.82
C TYR A 295 21.94 0.91 -14.18
N SER A 296 22.98 1.07 -14.99
CA SER A 296 24.36 0.88 -14.54
C SER A 296 25.32 1.98 -15.02
N ILE A 297 26.33 2.26 -14.19
CA ILE A 297 27.38 3.26 -14.44
C ILE A 297 28.76 2.63 -14.19
N PRO A 298 29.67 2.62 -15.18
CA PRO A 298 29.44 3.01 -16.58
C PRO A 298 28.45 2.08 -17.27
N ALA A 299 27.78 2.59 -18.31
CA ALA A 299 26.77 1.84 -19.05
C ALA A 299 27.35 0.51 -19.55
N SER A 300 26.63 -0.58 -19.30
CA SER A 300 26.95 -1.88 -19.87
C SER A 300 26.51 -1.91 -21.34
N LEU A 301 27.42 -2.24 -22.27
CA LEU A 301 27.10 -2.53 -23.67
C LEU A 301 26.54 -3.96 -23.87
N GLY A 302 26.33 -4.71 -22.78
CA GLY A 302 25.83 -6.08 -22.81
C GLY A 302 24.39 -6.12 -23.32
N ARG A 303 24.16 -6.92 -24.37
CA ARG A 303 22.82 -7.26 -24.85
C ARG A 303 22.01 -7.85 -23.70
N PHE A 304 20.72 -7.51 -23.61
CA PHE A 304 19.76 -8.16 -22.74
C PHE A 304 19.73 -9.65 -23.10
N GLU A 305 20.54 -10.45 -22.41
CA GLU A 305 20.43 -11.90 -22.49
C GLU A 305 19.13 -12.32 -21.80
N HIS A 306 18.54 -13.42 -22.29
CA HIS A 306 17.34 -14.00 -21.71
C HIS A 306 17.45 -14.15 -20.19
N PRO A 307 16.35 -14.01 -19.43
CA PRO A 307 16.37 -14.10 -17.98
C PRO A 307 16.97 -15.44 -17.56
N ARG A 308 18.21 -15.40 -17.08
CA ARG A 308 18.86 -16.54 -16.43
C ARG A 308 18.41 -16.57 -14.97
N PRO A 309 18.36 -17.75 -14.33
CA PRO A 309 18.13 -17.84 -12.91
C PRO A 309 19.14 -16.99 -12.15
N LEU A 310 18.69 -16.32 -11.09
CA LEU A 310 19.55 -15.44 -10.32
C LEU A 310 20.62 -16.26 -9.59
N SER A 311 21.83 -15.68 -9.44
CA SER A 311 22.87 -16.31 -8.63
C SER A 311 22.46 -16.32 -7.15
N VAL A 312 22.87 -17.33 -6.39
CA VAL A 312 22.61 -17.41 -4.93
C VAL A 312 23.04 -16.13 -4.19
N PRO A 313 24.20 -15.50 -4.48
CA PRO A 313 24.54 -14.20 -3.91
C PRO A 313 23.49 -13.11 -4.21
N GLN A 314 22.87 -13.08 -5.39
CA GLN A 314 21.80 -12.12 -5.69
C GLN A 314 20.57 -12.36 -4.84
N LEU A 315 20.13 -13.62 -4.74
CA LEU A 315 18.95 -13.97 -3.95
C LEU A 315 19.16 -13.61 -2.47
N GLN A 316 20.37 -13.81 -1.95
CA GLN A 316 20.73 -13.40 -0.59
C GLN A 316 20.81 -11.88 -0.43
N LEU A 317 21.33 -11.15 -1.43
CA LEU A 317 21.31 -9.68 -1.43
C LEU A 317 19.87 -9.15 -1.43
N ASP A 318 18.99 -9.72 -2.26
CA ASP A 318 17.58 -9.36 -2.34
C ASP A 318 16.87 -9.57 -1.00
N LEU A 319 17.14 -10.72 -0.36
CA LEU A 319 16.65 -11.02 0.97
C LEU A 319 17.12 -9.98 2.00
N PHE A 320 18.41 -9.60 1.96
CA PHE A 320 18.95 -8.56 2.84
C PHE A 320 18.34 -7.19 2.60
N ALA A 321 18.05 -6.85 1.33
CA ALA A 321 17.42 -5.61 0.95
C ALA A 321 15.95 -5.51 1.40
N GLY A 322 15.32 -6.65 1.73
CA GLY A 322 13.92 -6.72 2.14
C GLY A 322 12.95 -6.98 0.99
N GLN A 323 13.42 -7.63 -0.08
CA GLN A 323 12.55 -8.09 -1.17
C GLN A 323 11.48 -9.05 -0.63
N LEU A 324 10.28 -9.02 -1.22
CA LEU A 324 9.13 -9.81 -0.77
C LEU A 324 8.65 -10.83 -1.80
N TYR A 325 8.90 -10.57 -3.09
CA TYR A 325 8.43 -11.38 -4.20
C TYR A 325 9.61 -11.82 -5.08
N PHE A 326 9.55 -13.04 -5.60
CA PHE A 326 10.53 -13.55 -6.58
C PHE A 326 10.01 -13.39 -8.01
N SER A 327 10.92 -13.45 -8.97
CA SER A 327 10.60 -13.40 -10.40
C SER A 327 10.22 -14.76 -10.98
N SER A 328 10.61 -15.86 -10.35
CA SER A 328 10.32 -17.21 -10.83
C SER A 328 10.27 -18.22 -9.67
N TYR A 329 9.62 -19.36 -9.91
CA TYR A 329 9.66 -20.51 -9.02
C TYR A 329 11.09 -21.05 -8.81
N GLN A 330 11.94 -20.96 -9.83
CA GLN A 330 13.34 -21.41 -9.75
C GLN A 330 14.15 -20.58 -8.75
N ASP A 331 13.96 -19.26 -8.75
CA ASP A 331 14.62 -18.36 -7.79
C ASP A 331 14.19 -18.66 -6.34
N TYR A 332 12.89 -18.97 -6.14
CA TYR A 332 12.36 -19.44 -4.87
C TYR A 332 13.04 -20.75 -4.42
N ALA A 333 13.07 -21.75 -5.30
CA ALA A 333 13.69 -23.05 -5.03
C ALA A 333 15.18 -22.91 -4.69
N PHE A 334 15.92 -22.09 -5.45
CA PHE A 334 17.34 -21.84 -5.21
C PHE A 334 17.59 -21.13 -3.89
N LEU A 335 16.80 -20.10 -3.54
CA LEU A 335 16.96 -19.44 -2.25
C LEU A 335 16.68 -20.43 -1.12
N CYS A 336 15.58 -21.17 -1.16
CA CYS A 336 15.24 -22.17 -0.14
C CYS A 336 16.35 -23.21 0.02
N ALA A 337 16.84 -23.79 -1.06
CA ALA A 337 17.95 -24.75 -1.01
C ALA A 337 19.22 -24.14 -0.39
N SER A 338 19.57 -22.90 -0.77
CA SER A 338 20.76 -22.19 -0.24
C SER A 338 20.65 -21.86 1.25
N LEU A 339 19.44 -21.70 1.77
CA LEU A 339 19.14 -21.49 3.19
C LEU A 339 18.95 -22.80 3.97
N GLY A 340 18.94 -23.94 3.28
CA GLY A 340 18.67 -25.25 3.88
C GLY A 340 17.21 -25.46 4.24
N LEU A 341 16.29 -24.76 3.57
CA LEU A 341 14.86 -24.87 3.78
C LEU A 341 14.24 -25.85 2.79
N PHE A 342 13.29 -26.63 3.27
CA PHE A 342 12.48 -27.53 2.45
C PHE A 342 11.39 -26.74 1.71
N PHE A 343 11.21 -27.01 0.41
CA PHE A 343 10.26 -26.27 -0.43
C PHE A 343 9.39 -27.14 -1.33
N SER A 344 9.65 -28.46 -1.41
CA SER A 344 9.03 -29.35 -2.39
C SER A 344 8.32 -30.51 -1.69
N ALA A 345 7.00 -30.43 -1.52
CA ALA A 345 6.21 -31.49 -0.90
C ALA A 345 6.37 -32.87 -1.58
N LYS A 346 6.68 -32.89 -2.89
CA LYS A 346 6.95 -34.13 -3.66
C LYS A 346 8.21 -34.87 -3.21
N ASP A 347 9.12 -34.18 -2.51
CA ASP A 347 10.38 -34.73 -2.00
C ASP A 347 10.29 -35.24 -0.55
N ALA A 348 9.13 -35.05 0.12
CA ALA A 348 8.96 -35.30 1.56
C ALA A 348 8.94 -36.79 1.95
N SER A 349 8.67 -37.70 1.01
CA SER A 349 8.48 -39.13 1.25
C SER A 349 9.76 -39.92 1.58
N ARG A 350 10.92 -39.26 1.71
CA ARG A 350 12.26 -39.90 1.80
C ARG A 350 12.85 -40.01 3.21
N GLY A 351 12.01 -39.98 4.25
CA GLY A 351 12.46 -40.09 5.64
C GLY A 351 13.44 -38.97 6.03
N ILE A 352 13.21 -37.77 5.51
CA ILE A 352 13.98 -36.56 5.81
C ILE A 352 13.33 -35.91 7.02
N GLU A 353 14.07 -35.72 8.11
CA GLU A 353 13.58 -34.91 9.22
C GLU A 353 13.58 -33.44 8.82
N ILE A 354 12.38 -32.84 8.81
CA ILE A 354 12.17 -31.44 8.52
C ILE A 354 11.73 -30.78 9.82
N GLY A 355 12.41 -29.70 10.22
CA GLY A 355 12.00 -28.90 11.37
C GLY A 355 10.62 -28.28 11.17
N SER A 356 9.96 -27.88 12.26
CA SER A 356 8.65 -27.20 12.20
C SER A 356 8.67 -25.88 11.41
N ASP A 357 9.85 -25.29 11.27
CA ASP A 357 10.14 -24.09 10.48
C ASP A 357 10.59 -24.40 9.04
N GLY A 358 10.52 -25.66 8.62
CA GLY A 358 10.93 -26.12 7.30
C GLY A 358 12.44 -26.32 7.13
N PHE A 359 13.26 -26.12 8.16
CA PHE A 359 14.70 -26.29 8.06
C PHE A 359 15.12 -27.76 8.00
N VAL A 360 16.02 -28.09 7.08
CA VAL A 360 16.61 -29.42 6.90
C VAL A 360 18.01 -29.44 7.53
N LYS A 361 18.20 -30.31 8.53
CA LYS A 361 19.50 -30.50 9.19
C LYS A 361 20.57 -30.90 8.16
N PRO A 362 21.84 -30.47 8.32
CA PRO A 362 22.93 -30.81 7.40
C PRO A 362 23.03 -32.30 7.07
N GLU A 363 22.77 -33.15 8.06
CA GLU A 363 22.79 -34.61 8.00
C GLU A 363 21.84 -35.20 6.95
N HIS A 364 20.74 -34.52 6.63
CA HIS A 364 19.73 -35.04 5.71
C HIS A 364 19.80 -34.38 4.32
N ARG A 365 20.60 -33.33 4.15
CA ARG A 365 20.67 -32.55 2.90
C ARG A 365 21.18 -33.37 1.72
N TYR A 366 22.10 -34.32 1.95
CA TYR A 366 22.64 -35.16 0.87
C TYR A 366 21.54 -35.90 0.08
N ARG A 367 20.40 -36.21 0.72
CA ARG A 367 19.25 -36.88 0.09
C ARG A 367 18.50 -35.98 -0.91
N LEU A 368 18.69 -34.66 -0.79
CA LEU A 368 18.08 -33.63 -1.63
C LEU A 368 19.03 -33.14 -2.74
N VAL A 369 20.35 -33.25 -2.54
CA VAL A 369 21.38 -32.78 -3.48
C VAL A 369 21.20 -33.35 -4.88
N SER A 370 20.80 -34.62 -5.01
CA SER A 370 20.60 -35.27 -6.33
C SER A 370 19.54 -34.59 -7.20
N ARG A 371 18.53 -33.93 -6.59
CA ARG A 371 17.49 -33.18 -7.31
C ARG A 371 17.79 -31.68 -7.32
N HIS A 372 18.35 -31.18 -6.21
CA HIS A 372 18.57 -29.76 -5.96
C HIS A 372 20.02 -29.54 -5.50
N PRO A 373 20.98 -29.39 -6.44
CA PRO A 373 22.41 -29.28 -6.11
C PRO A 373 22.75 -28.15 -5.12
N ALA A 374 21.96 -27.08 -5.09
CA ALA A 374 22.16 -25.93 -4.22
C ALA A 374 22.14 -26.26 -2.71
N TYR A 375 21.61 -27.41 -2.28
CA TYR A 375 21.74 -27.86 -0.89
C TYR A 375 23.19 -28.18 -0.48
N LEU A 376 24.06 -28.49 -1.44
CA LEU A 376 25.48 -28.74 -1.19
C LEU A 376 26.21 -27.46 -0.73
N ASP A 377 25.80 -26.32 -1.26
CA ASP A 377 26.40 -25.01 -0.97
C ASP A 377 25.86 -24.38 0.32
N CYS A 378 24.87 -25.01 0.96
CA CYS A 378 24.24 -24.50 2.18
C CYS A 378 25.15 -24.69 3.40
N LYS A 379 25.63 -23.57 3.96
CA LYS A 379 26.55 -23.54 5.12
C LYS A 379 25.85 -23.45 6.48
N PHE A 380 24.54 -23.22 6.49
CA PHE A 380 23.78 -23.05 7.73
C PHE A 380 23.74 -24.36 8.53
N LYS A 381 24.21 -24.34 9.77
CA LYS A 381 24.12 -25.49 10.70
C LYS A 381 22.82 -25.49 11.50
N SER A 382 22.31 -24.30 11.80
CA SER A 382 21.05 -24.03 12.47
C SER A 382 20.13 -23.18 11.58
N THR A 383 18.85 -23.12 11.95
CA THR A 383 17.84 -22.40 11.18
C THR A 383 18.13 -20.90 11.08
N PRO A 384 18.10 -20.29 9.88
CA PRO A 384 18.21 -18.85 9.70
C PRO A 384 16.88 -18.12 9.93
N ILE A 385 15.77 -18.83 10.11
CA ILE A 385 14.41 -18.26 10.07
C ILE A 385 14.18 -17.16 11.13
N PRO A 386 14.55 -17.32 12.41
CA PRO A 386 14.33 -16.27 13.41
C PRO A 386 15.08 -14.97 13.07
N ALA A 387 16.32 -15.08 12.63
CA ALA A 387 17.15 -13.95 12.22
C ALA A 387 16.58 -13.26 10.96
N LEU A 388 16.06 -14.03 10.01
CA LEU A 388 15.41 -13.48 8.82
C LEU A 388 14.06 -12.81 9.12
N LYS A 389 13.28 -13.34 10.06
CA LYS A 389 12.05 -12.68 10.52
C LYS A 389 12.33 -11.33 11.16
N ASP A 390 13.40 -11.22 11.95
CA ASP A 390 13.84 -9.92 12.52
C ASP A 390 14.27 -8.96 11.41
N LEU A 391 15.11 -9.40 10.46
CA LEU A 391 15.55 -8.58 9.32
C LEU A 391 14.38 -8.05 8.49
N ILE A 392 13.48 -8.93 8.04
CA ILE A 392 12.33 -8.54 7.24
C ILE A 392 11.37 -7.68 8.06
N GLY A 393 11.16 -7.99 9.34
CA GLY A 393 10.38 -7.17 10.26
C GLY A 393 10.87 -5.71 10.32
N ARG A 394 12.18 -5.52 10.48
CA ARG A 394 12.81 -4.19 10.52
C ARG A 394 12.77 -3.49 9.17
N ARG A 395 13.01 -4.21 8.06
CA ARG A 395 12.86 -3.67 6.70
C ARG A 395 11.45 -3.19 6.41
N ARG A 396 10.43 -3.87 6.95
CA ARG A 396 9.01 -3.57 6.74
C ARG A 396 8.44 -2.56 7.71
N LYS A 397 9.14 -2.21 8.79
CA LYS A 397 8.73 -1.17 9.75
C LYS A 397 7.27 -1.32 10.22
N GLY A 398 6.88 -2.57 10.54
CA GLY A 398 5.53 -2.91 10.99
C GLY A 398 4.52 -3.29 9.90
N MET A 399 4.84 -3.12 8.61
CA MET A 399 3.96 -3.57 7.53
C MET A 399 3.91 -5.10 7.47
N LYS A 400 2.69 -5.66 7.45
CA LYS A 400 2.47 -7.11 7.30
C LYS A 400 3.06 -7.60 5.99
N TYR A 401 3.74 -8.74 6.03
CA TYR A 401 4.34 -9.39 4.86
C TYR A 401 4.00 -10.89 4.75
N LEU A 402 3.13 -11.40 5.63
CA LEU A 402 2.83 -12.84 5.74
C LEU A 402 2.35 -13.48 4.43
N LEU A 403 1.57 -12.74 3.63
CA LEU A 403 0.99 -13.24 2.37
C LEU A 403 1.95 -13.17 1.17
N THR A 404 3.13 -12.57 1.35
CA THR A 404 4.15 -12.44 0.29
C THR A 404 4.93 -13.75 0.12
N HIS A 405 5.72 -13.87 -0.96
CA HIS A 405 6.51 -15.09 -1.18
C HIS A 405 7.54 -15.31 -0.06
N ILE A 406 8.25 -14.26 0.35
CA ILE A 406 9.15 -14.32 1.51
C ILE A 406 8.38 -14.56 2.82
N GLY A 407 7.19 -13.99 2.97
CA GLY A 407 6.30 -14.31 4.09
C GLY A 407 6.00 -15.80 4.20
N ARG A 408 5.67 -16.45 3.08
CA ARG A 408 5.43 -17.90 3.00
C ARG A 408 6.70 -18.70 3.31
N VAL A 409 7.85 -18.31 2.74
CA VAL A 409 9.16 -18.93 3.03
C VAL A 409 9.48 -18.91 4.53
N LEU A 410 9.32 -17.77 5.19
CA LEU A 410 9.64 -17.60 6.61
C LEU A 410 8.66 -18.31 7.57
N HIS A 411 7.53 -18.81 7.05
CA HIS A 411 6.52 -19.56 7.81
C HIS A 411 6.38 -21.00 7.32
N ALA A 412 7.42 -21.54 6.67
CA ALA A 412 7.47 -22.93 6.19
C ALA A 412 6.31 -23.31 5.25
N ARG A 413 5.72 -22.34 4.54
CA ARG A 413 4.66 -22.60 3.56
C ARG A 413 5.29 -22.86 2.20
N SER A 414 5.07 -24.07 1.69
CA SER A 414 5.50 -24.44 0.34
C SER A 414 4.68 -23.67 -0.69
N MET A 415 5.32 -23.28 -1.78
CA MET A 415 4.68 -22.65 -2.94
C MET A 415 4.81 -23.56 -4.15
N THR A 416 3.94 -23.37 -5.13
CA THR A 416 3.94 -24.11 -6.40
C THR A 416 4.27 -23.17 -7.56
N PRO A 417 4.57 -23.68 -8.76
CA PRO A 417 4.83 -22.82 -9.91
C PRO A 417 3.71 -21.83 -10.25
N GLU A 418 2.46 -22.14 -9.90
CA GLU A 418 1.29 -21.29 -10.13
C GLU A 418 1.26 -20.02 -9.24
N ASP A 419 2.10 -19.96 -8.20
CA ASP A 419 2.23 -18.78 -7.33
C ASP A 419 3.09 -17.64 -7.94
N PHE A 420 3.72 -17.84 -9.11
CA PHE A 420 4.69 -16.92 -9.73
C PHE A 420 4.28 -16.54 -11.15
#